data_AF-A0A182SPZ4-F1
#
_entry.id   AF-A0A182SPZ4-F1
#
_cell.length_a   1.000
_cell.length_b   1.000
_cell.length_c   1.000
_cell.angle_alpha   90.00
_cell.angle_beta   90.00
_cell.angle_gamma   90.00
#
_symmetry.space_group_name_H-M   'P 1'
#
loop_
_entity.id
_entity.type
_entity.pdbx_description
1 polymer ?
#
loop_
_entity_poly.entity_id
_entity_poly.type
_entity_poly.pdbx_seq_one_letter_code
_entity_poly.pdbx_strand_id
1 'polypeptide(L)'
;MGDGTFKVLECPELGRYGVAGRNLKAGDRLFEELPFAVGPKLDSPPLCLECCCPVDGGEGGPRCSRCGWPLCEDCSGPGSELVYHRGECEVFAASGVRFRPVEDSTAGCVQLDCITPLRVLLAKEADEARWTREIEPMEYHDAERRESANWKVDENNIVSFLCGPCKLGDRFSRELVQRAIGLLD
;
A
#
# COMPACT_ATOMS: atom_id res chain seq x y z
N MET A 1 15.96 12.59 11.37
CA MET A 1 16.11 12.90 12.80
C MET A 1 15.79 14.38 12.98
N GLY A 2 14.61 14.68 13.51
CA GLY A 2 13.97 16.00 13.45
C GLY A 2 14.62 17.07 14.32
N ASP A 3 14.30 18.32 13.97
CA ASP A 3 14.80 19.61 14.49
C ASP A 3 14.57 19.89 16.01
N GLY A 4 14.29 18.87 16.83
CA GLY A 4 13.99 19.03 18.24
C GLY A 4 12.56 19.47 18.57
N THR A 5 11.66 19.56 17.58
CA THR A 5 10.24 19.94 17.82
C THR A 5 9.45 18.86 18.55
N PHE A 6 9.76 17.58 18.37
CA PHE A 6 9.21 16.47 19.17
C PHE A 6 10.28 15.44 19.53
N LYS A 7 10.02 14.67 20.58
CA LYS A 7 10.85 13.57 21.07
C LYS A 7 10.01 12.31 21.10
N VAL A 8 10.63 11.16 20.86
CA VAL A 8 9.99 9.85 21.06
C VAL A 8 10.36 9.36 22.45
N LEU A 9 9.35 9.03 23.25
CA LEU A 9 9.48 8.36 24.54
C LEU A 9 8.80 6.99 24.44
N GLU A 10 8.92 6.18 25.49
CA GLU A 10 8.34 4.84 25.58
C GLU A 10 7.72 4.63 26.95
N CYS A 11 6.56 3.99 26.99
CA CYS A 11 5.96 3.52 28.24
C CYS A 11 5.50 2.06 28.13
N PRO A 12 5.42 1.33 29.25
CA PRO A 12 5.07 -0.09 29.23
C PRO A 12 3.69 -0.41 28.62
N GLU A 13 2.73 0.51 28.73
CA GLU A 13 1.33 0.27 28.35
C GLU A 13 1.02 0.59 26.88
N LEU A 14 1.66 1.63 26.31
CA LEU A 14 1.34 2.14 24.98
C LEU A 14 2.49 1.99 23.98
N GLY A 15 3.67 1.55 24.44
CA GLY A 15 4.88 1.51 23.61
C GLY A 15 5.41 2.92 23.33
N ARG A 16 5.83 3.16 22.08
CA ARG A 16 6.48 4.43 21.68
C ARG A 16 5.44 5.53 21.44
N TYR A 17 5.72 6.72 21.94
CA TYR A 17 4.85 7.89 21.75
C TYR A 17 5.65 9.19 21.57
N GLY A 18 5.06 10.14 20.85
CA GLY A 18 5.63 11.47 20.63
C GLY A 18 5.28 12.45 21.75
N VAL A 19 6.26 13.20 22.23
CA VAL A 19 6.06 14.36 23.13
C VAL A 19 6.64 15.61 22.52
N ALA A 20 6.03 16.77 22.81
CA ALA A 20 6.57 18.05 22.37
C ALA A 20 7.97 18.28 22.97
N GLY A 21 8.94 18.63 22.12
CA GLY A 21 10.31 18.95 22.54
C GLY A 21 10.45 20.38 23.05
N ARG A 22 9.42 21.21 22.83
CA ARG A 22 9.32 22.64 23.21
C ARG A 22 7.86 23.03 23.46
N ASN A 23 7.62 24.23 23.98
CA ASN A 23 6.28 24.82 23.99
C ASN A 23 5.79 25.07 22.56
N LEU A 24 4.53 24.70 22.31
CA LEU A 24 3.88 24.81 21.00
C LEU A 24 2.85 25.93 21.01
N LYS A 25 2.72 26.62 19.88
CA LYS A 25 1.62 27.56 19.60
C LYS A 25 0.66 26.95 18.58
N ALA A 26 -0.58 27.42 18.59
CA ALA A 26 -1.55 27.03 17.56
C ALA A 26 -1.01 27.38 16.17
N GLY A 27 -1.01 26.41 15.26
CA GLY A 27 -0.47 26.54 13.90
C GLY A 27 1.00 26.15 13.74
N ASP A 28 1.71 25.76 14.81
CA ASP A 28 3.07 25.24 14.70
C ASP A 28 3.09 23.92 13.91
N ARG A 29 3.95 23.84 12.90
CA ARG A 29 4.23 22.59 12.18
C ARG A 29 5.16 21.71 13.01
N LEU A 30 4.71 20.50 13.35
CA LEU A 30 5.47 19.56 14.22
C LEU A 30 6.41 18.65 13.44
N PHE A 31 5.93 18.10 12.33
CA PHE A 31 6.69 17.27 11.41
C PHE A 31 6.09 17.38 10.01
N GLU A 32 6.90 17.05 9.03
CA GLU A 32 6.51 16.88 7.64
C GLU A 32 7.27 15.66 7.14
N GLU A 33 6.58 14.74 6.48
CA GLU A 33 7.17 13.54 5.93
C GLU A 33 6.59 13.24 4.55
N LEU A 34 7.40 12.57 3.73
CA LEU A 34 6.92 11.99 2.48
C LEU A 34 6.41 10.58 2.77
N PRO A 35 5.29 10.16 2.15
CA PRO A 35 4.77 8.81 2.35
C PRO A 35 5.80 7.75 1.92
N PHE A 36 5.78 6.60 2.59
CA PHE A 36 6.60 5.46 2.17
C PHE A 36 6.01 4.76 0.95
N ALA A 37 4.69 4.56 0.98
CA ALA A 37 3.89 4.10 -0.14
C ALA A 37 2.53 4.82 -0.11
N VAL A 38 1.89 4.95 -1.26
CA VAL A 38 0.55 5.50 -1.43
C VAL A 38 -0.26 4.50 -2.22
N GLY A 39 -1.53 4.26 -1.89
CA GLY A 39 -2.38 3.37 -2.65
C GLY A 39 -3.82 3.30 -2.14
N PRO A 40 -4.67 2.50 -2.79
CA PRO A 40 -6.05 2.31 -2.38
C PRO A 40 -6.15 1.68 -0.98
N LYS A 41 -7.19 2.06 -0.24
CA LYS A 41 -7.56 1.38 1.01
C LYS A 41 -8.14 0.00 0.68
N LEU A 42 -8.00 -0.95 1.61
CA LEU A 42 -8.74 -2.21 1.57
C LEU A 42 -10.23 -1.95 1.37
N ASP A 43 -10.85 -2.76 0.52
CA ASP A 43 -12.28 -2.71 0.19
C ASP A 43 -12.73 -1.37 -0.43
N SER A 44 -11.81 -0.63 -1.05
CA SER A 44 -12.16 0.56 -1.83
C SER A 44 -12.84 0.19 -3.16
N PRO A 45 -13.70 1.06 -3.73
CA PRO A 45 -14.21 0.85 -5.07
C PRO A 45 -13.07 0.91 -6.11
N PRO A 46 -13.30 0.51 -7.37
CA PRO A 46 -12.29 0.63 -8.41
C PRO A 46 -11.76 2.07 -8.53
N LEU A 47 -10.46 2.26 -8.28
CA LEU A 47 -9.77 3.53 -8.39
C LEU A 47 -8.69 3.48 -9.47
N CYS A 48 -8.42 4.62 -10.10
CA CYS A 48 -7.20 4.83 -10.88
C CYS A 48 -5.99 4.58 -10.00
N LEU A 49 -5.11 3.67 -10.41
CA LEU A 49 -3.94 3.32 -9.60
C LEU A 49 -2.91 4.47 -9.50
N GLU A 50 -2.97 5.49 -10.35
CA GLU A 50 -2.05 6.63 -10.24
C GLU A 50 -2.59 7.73 -9.32
N CYS A 51 -3.78 8.25 -9.60
CA CYS A 51 -4.32 9.44 -8.91
C CYS A 51 -5.41 9.14 -7.88
N CYS A 52 -5.80 7.87 -7.69
CA CYS A 52 -6.86 7.42 -6.81
C CYS A 52 -8.26 8.01 -7.11
N CYS A 53 -8.49 8.59 -8.29
CA CYS A 53 -9.84 8.98 -8.69
C CYS A 53 -10.70 7.72 -8.93
N PRO A 54 -12.01 7.74 -8.63
CA PRO A 54 -12.91 6.65 -9.00
C PRO A 54 -12.88 6.40 -10.51
N VAL A 55 -12.97 5.13 -10.90
CA VAL A 55 -13.06 4.73 -12.30
C VAL A 55 -14.12 3.64 -12.49
N ASP A 56 -14.61 3.48 -13.71
CA ASP A 56 -15.45 2.33 -14.02
C ASP A 56 -14.61 1.04 -13.97
N GLY A 57 -15.01 0.12 -13.08
CA GLY A 57 -14.44 -1.21 -12.96
C GLY A 57 -15.09 -2.24 -13.89
N GLY A 58 -16.10 -1.89 -14.68
CA GLY A 58 -16.75 -2.79 -15.64
C GLY A 58 -15.89 -3.15 -16.88
N GLU A 59 -16.49 -3.91 -17.80
CA GLU A 59 -15.82 -4.46 -19.01
C GLU A 59 -15.21 -3.36 -19.91
N GLY A 60 -15.90 -2.22 -20.03
CA GLY A 60 -15.46 -1.06 -20.81
C GLY A 60 -14.70 0.00 -20.01
N GLY A 61 -14.38 -0.29 -18.75
CA GLY A 61 -13.72 0.66 -17.86
C GLY A 61 -12.29 1.00 -18.28
N PRO A 62 -11.76 2.17 -17.90
CA PRO A 62 -10.43 2.59 -18.32
C PRO A 62 -9.35 1.73 -17.66
N ARG A 63 -8.35 1.31 -18.44
CA ARG A 63 -7.27 0.40 -18.03
C ARG A 63 -5.93 0.85 -18.60
N CYS A 64 -4.86 0.54 -17.88
CA CYS A 64 -3.50 0.63 -18.37
C CYS A 64 -3.32 -0.31 -19.57
N SER A 65 -2.88 0.23 -20.71
CA SER A 65 -2.64 -0.56 -21.94
C SER A 65 -1.55 -1.62 -21.80
N ARG A 66 -0.65 -1.46 -20.82
CA ARG A 66 0.46 -2.39 -20.57
C ARG A 66 0.05 -3.56 -19.69
N CYS A 67 -0.48 -3.28 -18.50
CA CYS A 67 -0.77 -4.33 -17.51
C CYS A 67 -2.25 -4.67 -17.39
N GLY A 68 -3.16 -3.88 -17.96
CA GLY A 68 -4.61 -4.10 -17.92
C GLY A 68 -5.28 -3.81 -16.57
N TRP A 69 -4.62 -3.09 -15.65
CA TRP A 69 -5.20 -2.66 -14.38
C TRP A 69 -5.78 -1.23 -14.45
N PRO A 70 -6.67 -0.84 -13.53
CA PRO A 70 -7.39 0.44 -13.62
C PRO A 70 -6.46 1.66 -13.66
N LEU A 71 -6.62 2.48 -14.70
CA LEU A 71 -5.85 3.72 -14.90
C LEU A 71 -6.73 4.68 -15.72
N CYS A 72 -7.05 5.86 -15.20
CA CYS A 72 -7.93 6.80 -15.88
C CYS A 72 -7.30 7.36 -17.17
N GLU A 73 -8.11 7.98 -18.02
CA GLU A 73 -7.68 8.56 -19.29
C GLU A 73 -6.61 9.64 -19.10
N ASP A 74 -6.75 10.51 -18.09
CA ASP A 74 -5.76 11.55 -17.79
C ASP A 74 -4.38 10.97 -17.43
N CYS A 75 -4.35 9.90 -16.62
CA CYS A 75 -3.09 9.26 -16.22
C CYS A 75 -2.53 8.32 -17.30
N SER A 76 -3.36 7.85 -18.24
CA SER A 76 -2.93 7.02 -19.37
C SER A 76 -2.57 7.83 -20.62
N GLY A 77 -2.82 9.14 -20.60
CA GLY A 77 -2.60 10.04 -21.72
C GLY A 77 -1.13 10.20 -22.14
N PRO A 78 -0.87 10.68 -23.37
CA PRO A 78 0.49 10.96 -23.83
C PRO A 78 1.19 11.99 -22.93
N GLY A 79 2.42 11.67 -22.52
CA GLY A 79 3.22 12.56 -21.67
C GLY A 79 2.92 12.47 -20.17
N SER A 80 1.95 11.65 -19.76
CA SER A 80 1.70 11.38 -18.34
C SER A 80 2.84 10.57 -17.73
N GLU A 81 3.39 11.05 -16.62
CA GLU A 81 4.39 10.33 -15.84
C GLU A 81 3.71 9.56 -14.72
N LEU A 82 3.87 8.23 -14.73
CA LEU A 82 3.35 7.37 -13.68
C LEU A 82 4.36 7.30 -12.53
N VAL A 83 4.02 7.89 -11.39
CA VAL A 83 4.84 7.87 -10.18
C VAL A 83 4.53 6.63 -9.36
N TYR A 84 3.24 6.37 -9.10
CA TYR A 84 2.83 5.32 -8.18
C TYR A 84 2.54 3.99 -8.87
N HIS A 85 1.91 4.01 -10.04
CA HIS A 85 1.47 2.78 -10.71
C HIS A 85 2.63 1.95 -11.31
N ARG A 86 3.77 2.59 -11.61
CA ARG A 86 4.87 2.01 -12.39
C ARG A 86 5.37 0.66 -11.85
N GLY A 87 5.60 0.58 -10.55
CA GLY A 87 6.14 -0.61 -9.89
C GLY A 87 5.22 -1.82 -10.03
N GLU A 88 3.96 -1.72 -9.61
CA GLU A 88 3.04 -2.86 -9.76
C GLU A 88 2.67 -3.13 -11.23
N CYS A 89 2.71 -2.12 -12.10
CA CYS A 89 2.49 -2.30 -13.54
C CYS A 89 3.49 -3.29 -14.13
N GLU A 90 4.77 -3.21 -13.75
CA GLU A 90 5.80 -4.17 -14.16
C GLU A 90 5.52 -5.59 -13.68
N VAL A 91 5.12 -5.74 -12.43
CA VAL A 91 4.75 -7.04 -11.84
C VAL A 91 3.57 -7.66 -12.58
N PHE A 92 2.49 -6.90 -12.78
CA PHE A 92 1.28 -7.40 -13.44
C PHE A 92 1.49 -7.66 -14.93
N ALA A 93 2.27 -6.82 -15.61
CA ALA A 93 2.64 -7.06 -17.00
C ALA A 93 3.48 -8.33 -17.16
N ALA A 94 4.48 -8.55 -16.30
CA ALA A 94 5.36 -9.71 -16.36
C ALA A 94 4.68 -11.03 -15.97
N SER A 95 3.78 -11.00 -14.98
CA SER A 95 3.01 -12.17 -14.56
C SER A 95 1.85 -12.51 -15.50
N GLY A 96 1.39 -11.54 -16.30
CA GLY A 96 0.23 -11.68 -17.18
C GLY A 96 -1.11 -11.55 -16.45
N VAL A 97 -1.10 -11.17 -15.18
CA VAL A 97 -2.32 -10.97 -14.40
C VAL A 97 -3.01 -9.67 -14.84
N ARG A 98 -4.34 -9.74 -15.00
CA ARG A 98 -5.19 -8.65 -15.47
C ARG A 98 -6.30 -8.39 -14.47
N PHE A 99 -6.74 -7.14 -14.36
CA PHE A 99 -7.91 -6.77 -13.57
C PHE A 99 -9.15 -7.39 -14.21
N ARG A 100 -9.98 -8.05 -13.39
CA ARG A 100 -11.25 -8.62 -13.82
C ARG A 100 -12.35 -7.58 -13.67
N PRO A 101 -13.21 -7.40 -14.68
CA PRO A 101 -14.35 -6.52 -14.58
C PRO A 101 -15.23 -6.81 -13.36
N VAL A 102 -15.73 -5.76 -12.72
CA VAL A 102 -16.71 -5.84 -11.62
C VAL A 102 -18.08 -5.38 -12.10
N GLU A 103 -19.14 -5.91 -11.49
CA GLU A 103 -20.52 -5.56 -11.84
C GLU A 103 -20.95 -4.21 -11.25
N ASP A 104 -20.46 -3.88 -10.05
CA ASP A 104 -20.74 -2.63 -9.34
C ASP A 104 -19.45 -1.87 -9.06
N SER A 105 -19.22 -0.80 -9.83
CA SER A 105 -18.06 0.10 -9.70
C SER A 105 -18.16 1.04 -8.47
N THR A 106 -19.21 0.93 -7.66
CA THR A 106 -19.38 1.70 -6.41
C THR A 106 -19.15 0.86 -5.16
N ALA A 107 -19.20 -0.48 -5.29
CA ALA A 107 -18.92 -1.43 -4.23
C ALA A 107 -17.41 -1.65 -4.03
N GLY A 108 -17.05 -2.21 -2.87
CA GLY A 108 -15.66 -2.56 -2.56
C GLY A 108 -15.07 -3.58 -3.54
N CYS A 109 -13.81 -3.35 -3.92
CA CYS A 109 -13.11 -4.11 -4.95
C CYS A 109 -11.90 -4.83 -4.36
N VAL A 110 -12.09 -6.08 -3.95
CA VAL A 110 -11.05 -6.93 -3.35
C VAL A 110 -9.80 -7.14 -4.21
N GLN A 111 -9.90 -6.92 -5.53
CA GLN A 111 -8.74 -7.01 -6.42
C GLN A 111 -7.71 -5.91 -6.13
N LEU A 112 -8.15 -4.75 -5.64
CA LEU A 112 -7.26 -3.63 -5.34
C LEU A 112 -6.58 -3.77 -3.97
N ASP A 113 -7.03 -4.69 -3.13
CA ASP A 113 -6.49 -4.90 -1.78
C ASP A 113 -5.00 -5.27 -1.78
N CYS A 114 -4.52 -5.87 -2.87
CA CYS A 114 -3.11 -6.23 -3.02
C CYS A 114 -2.19 -5.06 -3.40
N ILE A 115 -2.74 -3.92 -3.84
CA ILE A 115 -1.94 -2.83 -4.45
C ILE A 115 -1.05 -2.16 -3.41
N THR A 116 -1.62 -1.67 -2.31
CA THR A 116 -0.86 -0.93 -1.30
C THR A 116 0.18 -1.82 -0.61
N PRO A 117 -0.13 -3.08 -0.19
CA PRO A 117 0.88 -4.01 0.29
C PRO A 117 2.00 -4.26 -0.73
N LEU A 118 1.68 -4.46 -2.01
CA LEU A 118 2.69 -4.62 -3.05
C LEU A 118 3.58 -3.39 -3.19
N ARG A 119 3.01 -2.18 -3.14
CA ARG A 119 3.80 -0.93 -3.18
C ARG A 119 4.72 -0.78 -1.99
N VAL A 120 4.30 -1.17 -0.79
CA VAL A 120 5.16 -1.21 0.40
C VAL A 120 6.34 -2.16 0.19
N LEU A 121 6.10 -3.36 -0.34
CA LEU A 121 7.15 -4.34 -0.60
C LEU A 121 8.15 -3.87 -1.67
N LEU A 122 7.66 -3.27 -2.75
CA LEU A 122 8.51 -2.70 -3.81
C LEU A 122 9.31 -1.48 -3.31
N ALA A 123 8.71 -0.63 -2.47
CA ALA A 123 9.40 0.49 -1.83
C ALA A 123 10.50 0.02 -0.87
N LYS A 124 10.28 -1.08 -0.14
CA LYS A 124 11.33 -1.72 0.68
C LYS A 124 12.54 -2.11 -0.16
N GLU A 125 12.33 -2.74 -1.32
CA GLU A 125 13.46 -3.15 -2.17
C GLU A 125 14.17 -1.98 -2.82
N ALA A 126 13.43 -0.93 -3.18
CA ALA A 126 14.00 0.28 -3.76
C ALA A 126 14.87 1.05 -2.75
N ASP A 127 14.48 1.06 -1.46
CA ASP A 127 15.22 1.73 -0.39
C ASP A 127 15.10 0.99 0.95
N GLU A 128 15.91 -0.05 1.10
CA GLU A 128 15.95 -0.87 2.32
C GLU A 128 16.43 -0.07 3.54
N ALA A 129 17.31 0.92 3.33
CA ALA A 129 17.79 1.78 4.41
C ALA A 129 16.66 2.66 4.97
N ARG A 130 15.77 3.16 4.11
CA ARG A 130 14.56 3.87 4.53
C ARG A 130 13.58 2.94 5.22
N TRP A 131 13.35 1.74 4.68
CA TRP A 131 12.52 0.73 5.35
C TRP A 131 12.97 0.47 6.78
N THR A 132 14.25 0.12 7.00
CA THR A 132 14.78 -0.19 8.33
C THR A 132 14.68 1.00 9.29
N ARG A 133 14.83 2.23 8.77
CA ARG A 133 14.75 3.44 9.58
C ARG A 133 13.32 3.83 9.95
N GLU A 134 12.38 3.72 9.02
CA GLU A 134 11.06 4.36 9.12
C GLU A 134 9.93 3.34 9.35
N ILE A 135 9.99 2.18 8.69
CA ILE A 135 8.85 1.25 8.60
C ILE A 135 9.05 0.00 9.44
N GLU A 136 10.25 -0.60 9.41
CA GLU A 136 10.57 -1.77 10.23
C GLU A 136 10.27 -1.58 11.72
N PRO A 137 10.48 -0.41 12.34
CA PRO A 137 10.17 -0.22 13.75
C PRO A 137 8.67 -0.12 14.05
N MET A 138 7.81 0.10 13.04
CA MET A 138 6.37 0.28 13.27
C MET A 138 5.74 -1.00 13.83
N GLU A 139 4.77 -0.81 14.72
CA GLU A 139 3.95 -1.89 15.25
C GLU A 139 3.00 -2.38 14.15
N TYR A 140 2.72 -3.67 14.13
CA TYR A 140 1.80 -4.29 13.19
C TYR A 140 0.93 -5.39 13.83
N HIS A 141 0.89 -5.47 15.17
CA HIS A 141 -0.02 -6.29 15.97
C HIS A 141 -0.10 -7.75 15.52
N ASP A 142 1.07 -8.34 15.22
CA ASP A 142 1.19 -9.66 14.59
C ASP A 142 0.43 -10.77 15.33
N ALA A 143 0.53 -10.78 16.67
CA ALA A 143 -0.09 -11.80 17.50
C ALA A 143 -1.63 -11.70 17.45
N GLU A 144 -2.17 -10.50 17.63
CA GLU A 144 -3.61 -10.23 17.57
C GLU A 144 -4.16 -10.45 16.17
N ARG A 145 -3.43 -10.02 15.14
CA ARG A 145 -3.82 -10.19 13.75
C ARG A 145 -3.94 -11.66 13.37
N ARG A 146 -3.02 -12.53 13.80
CA ARG A 146 -3.09 -13.98 13.53
C ARG A 146 -4.37 -14.63 14.02
N GLU A 147 -4.90 -14.14 15.14
CA GLU A 147 -6.14 -14.63 15.73
C GLU A 147 -7.39 -13.94 15.16
N SER A 148 -7.21 -12.92 14.31
CA SER A 148 -8.32 -12.17 13.71
C SER A 148 -9.03 -12.94 12.59
N ALA A 149 -10.29 -12.60 12.34
CA ALA A 149 -11.05 -13.15 11.23
C ALA A 149 -10.45 -12.76 9.86
N ASN A 150 -9.77 -11.60 9.79
CA ASN A 150 -9.23 -11.05 8.55
C ASN A 150 -7.95 -11.76 8.11
N TRP A 151 -7.19 -12.40 9.02
CA TRP A 151 -5.95 -13.09 8.68
C TRP A 151 -6.08 -14.06 7.50
N LYS A 152 -7.14 -14.89 7.54
CA LYS A 152 -7.39 -15.88 6.47
C LYS A 152 -7.88 -15.23 5.18
N VAL A 153 -8.58 -14.10 5.29
CA VAL A 153 -9.04 -13.34 4.12
C VAL A 153 -7.82 -12.74 3.42
N ASP A 154 -6.94 -12.08 4.17
CA ASP A 154 -5.66 -11.52 3.70
C ASP A 154 -4.75 -12.59 3.08
N GLU A 155 -4.64 -13.75 3.74
CA GLU A 155 -3.84 -14.88 3.25
C GLU A 155 -4.32 -15.38 1.88
N ASN A 156 -5.64 -15.44 1.68
CA ASN A 156 -6.24 -15.94 0.45
C ASN A 156 -6.26 -14.90 -0.67
N ASN A 157 -6.63 -13.66 -0.35
CA ASN A 157 -6.89 -12.61 -1.34
C ASN A 157 -5.63 -11.83 -1.72
N ILE A 158 -4.69 -11.65 -0.79
CA ILE A 158 -3.49 -10.83 -0.99
C ILE A 158 -2.25 -11.70 -1.05
N VAL A 159 -1.94 -12.46 0.00
CA VAL A 159 -0.68 -13.21 0.10
C VAL A 159 -0.59 -14.28 -0.98
N SER A 160 -1.61 -15.14 -1.08
CA SER A 160 -1.64 -16.20 -2.08
C SER A 160 -1.65 -15.65 -3.50
N PHE A 161 -2.30 -14.50 -3.72
CA PHE A 161 -2.34 -13.81 -5.01
C PHE A 161 -0.98 -13.23 -5.43
N LEU A 162 -0.28 -12.56 -4.52
CA LEU A 162 1.03 -11.98 -4.79
C LEU A 162 2.11 -13.07 -4.96
N CYS A 163 2.14 -14.08 -4.08
CA CYS A 163 3.14 -15.13 -4.15
C CYS A 163 2.90 -16.10 -5.32
N GLY A 164 1.64 -16.41 -5.64
CA GLY A 164 1.26 -17.37 -6.69
C GLY A 164 1.05 -16.70 -8.06
N PRO A 165 -0.16 -16.20 -8.37
CA PRO A 165 -0.47 -15.53 -9.64
C PRO A 165 0.53 -14.44 -10.07
N CYS A 166 0.97 -13.57 -9.16
CA CYS A 166 1.96 -12.54 -9.47
C CYS A 166 3.42 -13.03 -9.47
N LYS A 167 3.65 -14.31 -9.12
CA LYS A 167 4.95 -14.99 -9.12
C LYS A 167 6.01 -14.33 -8.24
N LEU A 168 5.60 -13.75 -7.11
CA LEU A 168 6.52 -13.10 -6.18
C LEU A 168 6.97 -13.99 -5.03
N GLY A 169 6.61 -15.28 -5.00
CA GLY A 169 6.91 -16.19 -3.89
C GLY A 169 8.41 -16.39 -3.62
N ASP A 170 9.26 -16.28 -4.65
CA ASP A 170 10.73 -16.34 -4.50
C ASP A 170 11.35 -14.98 -4.14
N ARG A 171 10.58 -13.90 -4.27
CA ARG A 171 11.01 -12.51 -4.03
C ARG A 171 10.61 -12.01 -2.64
N PHE A 172 9.39 -12.34 -2.20
CA PHE A 172 8.84 -11.95 -0.92
C PHE A 172 8.30 -13.17 -0.18
N SER A 173 8.74 -13.37 1.07
CA SER A 173 8.16 -14.41 1.93
C SER A 173 6.72 -14.06 2.30
N ARG A 174 5.91 -15.08 2.54
CA ARG A 174 4.49 -14.90 2.92
C ARG A 174 4.37 -14.10 4.21
N GLU A 175 5.29 -14.30 5.15
CA GLU A 175 5.38 -13.57 6.42
C GLU A 175 5.68 -12.08 6.19
N LEU A 176 6.54 -11.76 5.21
CA LEU A 176 6.82 -10.37 4.86
C LEU A 176 5.62 -9.70 4.20
N VAL A 177 4.87 -10.43 3.36
CA VAL A 177 3.61 -9.91 2.79
C VAL A 177 2.59 -9.67 3.90
N GLN A 178 2.40 -10.63 4.82
CA GLN A 178 1.51 -10.45 5.99
C GLN A 178 1.93 -9.26 6.85
N ARG A 179 3.23 -9.05 7.06
CA ARG A 179 3.74 -7.88 7.77
C ARG A 179 3.42 -6.58 7.03
N ALA A 180 3.53 -6.55 5.71
CA ALA A 180 3.18 -5.37 4.92
C ALA A 180 1.68 -5.02 5.03
N ILE A 181 0.79 -6.02 5.09
CA ILE A 181 -0.64 -5.81 5.37
C ILE A 181 -0.82 -5.34 6.83
N GLY A 182 -0.07 -5.96 7.75
CA GLY A 182 0.12 -5.59 9.17
C GLY A 182 0.27 -4.10 9.40
N LEU A 183 1.24 -3.53 8.70
CA LEU A 183 1.65 -2.14 8.82
C LEU A 183 0.62 -1.13 8.28
N LEU A 184 -0.39 -1.60 7.53
CA LEU A 184 -1.39 -0.78 6.86
C LEU A 184 -2.77 -0.81 7.54
N ASP A 185 -2.93 -1.64 8.57
CA ASP A 185 -4.16 -1.84 9.34
C ASP A 185 -4.10 -1.04 10.67
#